data_AF-A0A3C0ZU39-F1
#
_entry.id   AF-A0A3C0ZU39-F1
#
_cell.length_a   1.000
_cell.length_b   1.000
_cell.length_c   1.000
_cell.angle_alpha   90.00
_cell.angle_beta   90.00
_cell.angle_gamma   90.00
#
_symmetry.space_group_name_H-M   'P 1'
#
loop_
_entity.id
_entity.type
_entity.pdbx_description
1 polymer ?
#
loop_
_entity_poly.entity_id
_entity_poly.type
_entity_poly.pdbx_seq_one_letter_code
_entity_poly.pdbx_strand_id
1 'polypeptide(L)' 'GGSLVRSARERGYDTSQLEEVRRCLTEGLARADYLLPAKVQAERARSSEERHDRNYWSAMKRVGDAFRGRK' A
#
# COMPACT_ATOMS: atom_id res chain seq x y z
N GLY A 1 5.34 -0.53 -17.92
CA GLY A 1 4.33 -0.83 -16.88
C GLY A 1 3.38 -1.98 -17.21
N GLY A 2 3.80 -3.03 -17.94
CA GLY A 2 2.91 -4.13 -18.38
C GLY A 2 2.86 -5.40 -17.51
N SER A 3 3.56 -5.42 -16.37
CA SER A 3 3.79 -6.65 -15.60
C SER A 3 2.78 -6.93 -14.48
N LEU A 4 2.26 -5.88 -13.82
CA LEU A 4 1.44 -6.03 -12.60
C LEU A 4 -0.03 -6.35 -12.88
N VAL A 5 -0.65 -5.69 -13.86
CA VAL A 5 -2.05 -5.98 -14.26
C VAL A 5 -2.19 -7.40 -14.81
N ARG A 6 -1.19 -7.87 -15.58
CA ARG A 6 -1.16 -9.24 -16.10
C ARG A 6 -1.07 -10.25 -14.96
N SER A 7 -0.16 -10.04 -14.01
CA SER A 7 -0.01 -10.92 -12.85
C SER A 7 -1.26 -10.92 -11.94
N ALA A 8 -1.91 -9.76 -11.76
CA ALA A 8 -3.17 -9.68 -11.02
C ALA A 8 -4.29 -10.48 -11.69
N ARG A 9 -4.38 -10.43 -13.03
CA ARG A 9 -5.34 -11.23 -13.79
C ARG A 9 -5.08 -12.73 -13.67
N GLU A 10 -3.82 -13.15 -13.76
CA GLU A 10 -3.42 -14.56 -13.57
C GLU A 10 -3.74 -15.08 -12.16
N ARG A 11 -3.83 -14.19 -11.16
CA ARG A 11 -4.23 -14.50 -9.79
C ARG A 11 -5.75 -14.48 -9.57
N GLY A 12 -6.55 -14.28 -10.62
CA GLY A 12 -8.01 -14.34 -10.56
C GLY A 12 -8.68 -13.07 -10.05
N TYR A 13 -8.02 -11.91 -10.15
CA TYR A 13 -8.64 -10.64 -9.76
C TYR A 13 -9.81 -10.31 -10.69
N ASP A 14 -10.91 -9.86 -10.11
CA ASP A 14 -12.09 -9.44 -10.87
C ASP A 14 -11.86 -8.10 -11.59
N THR A 15 -12.82 -7.72 -12.44
CA THR A 15 -12.73 -6.50 -13.26
C THR A 15 -12.51 -5.24 -12.43
N SER A 16 -13.21 -5.09 -11.30
CA SER A 16 -13.11 -3.91 -10.44
C SER A 16 -11.72 -3.82 -9.78
N GLN A 17 -11.17 -4.96 -9.35
CA GLN A 17 -9.85 -5.04 -8.78
C GLN A 17 -8.76 -4.75 -9.81
N LEU A 18 -8.92 -5.21 -11.06
CA LEU A 18 -7.98 -4.91 -12.15
C LEU A 18 -8.00 -3.43 -12.56
N GLU A 19 -9.18 -2.78 -12.52
CA GLU A 19 -9.32 -1.34 -12.70
C GLU A 19 -8.57 -0.58 -11.61
N GLU A 20 -8.69 -1.01 -10.35
CA GLU A 20 -7.96 -0.40 -9.24
C GLU A 20 -6.43 -0.59 -9.36
N VAL A 21 -5.96 -1.76 -9.81
CA VAL A 21 -4.51 -1.96 -10.10
C VAL A 21 -4.04 -1.01 -11.22
N ARG A 22 -4.84 -0.86 -12.28
CA ARG A 22 -4.52 0.09 -13.37
C ARG A 22 -4.50 1.52 -12.87
N ARG A 23 -5.48 1.90 -12.04
CA ARG A 23 -5.56 3.21 -11.41
C ARG A 23 -4.35 3.48 -10.55
N CYS A 24 -3.97 2.53 -9.69
CA CYS A 24 -2.77 2.61 -8.86
C CYS A 24 -1.48 2.78 -9.65
N LEU A 25 -1.37 2.11 -10.81
CA LEU A 25 -0.21 2.23 -11.69
C LEU A 25 -0.18 3.55 -12.48
N THR A 26 -1.35 4.05 -12.86
CA THR A 26 -1.49 5.26 -13.69
C THR A 26 -1.39 6.53 -12.86
N GLU A 27 -2.03 6.56 -11.70
CA GLU A 27 -2.05 7.70 -10.78
C GLU A 27 -0.88 7.66 -9.78
N GLY A 28 -0.03 6.63 -9.82
CA GLY A 28 1.05 6.44 -8.83
C GLY A 28 0.55 6.16 -7.41
N LEU A 29 -0.73 5.78 -7.24
CA LEU A 29 -1.36 5.53 -5.94
C LEU A 29 -0.87 4.25 -5.25
N ALA A 30 -0.05 3.43 -5.92
CA ALA A 30 0.76 2.41 -5.25
C ALA A 30 1.86 3.08 -4.42
N ARG A 31 1.48 3.85 -3.41
CA ARG A 31 2.40 4.45 -2.46
C ARG A 31 2.99 3.30 -1.65
N ALA A 32 4.28 3.04 -1.86
CA ALA A 32 5.03 2.07 -1.09
C ALA A 32 5.38 2.63 0.31
N ASP A 33 4.42 3.32 0.95
CA ASP A 33 4.59 3.97 2.23
C ASP A 33 4.95 2.94 3.32
N TYR A 34 4.60 1.67 3.13
CA TYR A 34 5.02 0.55 3.96
C TYR A 34 6.55 0.30 3.94
N LEU A 35 7.28 0.76 2.91
CA LEU A 35 8.74 0.68 2.84
C LEU A 35 9.43 1.76 3.67
N LEU A 36 8.73 2.85 4.03
CA LEU A 36 9.30 3.90 4.88
C LEU A 36 9.73 3.34 6.25
N PRO A 37 10.72 3.95 6.92
CA PRO A 37 11.13 3.53 8.27
C PRO A 37 9.94 3.49 9.24
N ALA A 38 9.89 2.47 10.11
CA ALA A 38 8.81 2.30 11.08
C ALA A 38 8.59 3.55 11.95
N LYS A 39 9.66 4.28 12.26
CA LYS A 39 9.62 5.55 12.99
C LYS A 39 8.82 6.62 12.24
N VAL A 40 9.05 6.77 10.93
CA VAL A 40 8.35 7.75 10.08
C VAL A 40 6.86 7.43 10.01
N GLN A 41 6.50 6.16 9.82
CA GLN A 41 5.11 5.72 9.78
C GLN A 41 4.40 5.96 11.13
N ALA A 42 5.09 5.67 12.24
CA ALA A 42 4.57 5.91 13.60
C ALA A 42 4.43 7.40 13.93
N GLU A 43 5.33 8.25 13.44
CA GLU A 43 5.22 9.70 13.57
C GLU A 43 4.03 10.24 12.78
N ARG A 44 3.86 9.82 11.51
CA ARG A 44 2.71 10.18 10.68
C ARG A 44 1.39 9.74 11.31
N ALA A 45 1.34 8.53 11.87
CA ALA A 45 0.16 8.04 12.59
C ALA A 45 -0.17 8.86 13.83
N ARG A 46 0.83 9.41 14.53
CA ARG A 46 0.63 10.26 15.72
C ARG A 46 0.26 11.69 15.36
N SER A 47 0.79 12.23 14.25
CA SER A 47 0.60 13.61 13.84
C SER A 47 -0.64 13.84 12.96
N SER A 48 -1.35 12.78 12.54
CA SER A 48 -2.53 12.92 11.69
C SER A 48 -3.77 13.26 12.50
N GLU A 49 -4.45 14.34 12.14
CA GLU A 49 -5.69 14.81 12.78
C GLU A 49 -6.90 13.96 12.39
N GLU A 50 -6.92 13.46 11.15
CA GLU A 50 -7.98 12.60 10.67
C GLU A 50 -7.82 11.15 11.13
N ARG A 51 -8.92 10.55 11.59
CA ARG A 51 -8.96 9.13 11.99
C ARG A 51 -8.59 8.21 10.83
N HIS A 52 -8.99 8.56 9.61
CA HIS A 52 -8.67 7.80 8.41
C HIS A 52 -7.14 7.70 8.21
N ASP A 53 -6.45 8.83 8.25
CA ASP A 53 -5.00 8.89 8.07
C ASP A 53 -4.22 8.17 9.17
N ARG A 54 -4.66 8.30 10.43
CA ARG A 54 -4.06 7.52 11.54
C ARG A 54 -4.13 6.02 11.29
N ASN A 55 -5.29 5.55 10.81
CA ASN A 55 -5.50 4.14 10.49
C ASN A 55 -4.63 3.72 9.30
N TYR A 56 -4.54 4.55 8.26
CA TYR A 56 -3.70 4.30 7.09
C TYR A 56 -2.23 4.12 7.48
N TRP A 57 -1.64 5.06 8.22
CA TRP A 57 -0.24 5.00 8.64
C TRP A 57 0.05 3.83 9.58
N SER A 58 -0.89 3.51 10.47
CA SER A 58 -0.82 2.33 11.33
C SER A 58 -0.81 1.03 10.51
N ALA A 59 -1.61 0.97 9.44
CA ALA A 59 -1.63 -0.17 8.52
C ALA A 59 -0.32 -0.27 7.73
N MET A 60 0.21 0.83 7.18
CA MET A 60 1.49 0.84 6.47
C MET A 60 2.65 0.37 7.36
N LYS A 61 2.66 0.75 8.63
CA LYS A 61 3.63 0.23 9.60
C LYS A 61 3.54 -1.28 9.76
N ARG A 62 2.34 -1.83 9.96
CA ARG A 62 2.12 -3.29 10.10
C ARG A 62 2.54 -4.06 8.85
N VAL A 63 2.21 -3.54 7.67
CA VAL A 63 2.63 -4.14 6.38
C VAL A 63 4.15 -4.10 6.24
N GLY A 64 4.79 -2.97 6.58
CA GLY A 64 6.24 -2.82 6.57
C GLY A 64 6.95 -3.77 7.53
N ASP A 65 6.44 -3.92 8.75
CA ASP A 65 6.96 -4.85 9.77
C ASP A 65 6.85 -6.31 9.27
N ALA A 66 5.71 -6.70 8.69
CA ALA A 66 5.51 -8.04 8.11
C ALA A 66 6.40 -8.29 6.89
N PHE A 67 6.61 -7.29 6.04
CA PHE A 67 7.49 -7.36 4.88
C PHE A 67 8.96 -7.56 5.29
N ARG A 68 9.41 -6.85 6.33
CA ARG A 68 10.79 -6.98 6.86
C ARG A 68 11.01 -8.29 7.60
N GLY A 69 10.02 -8.80 8.33
CA GLY A 69 10.09 -10.07 9.06
C GLY A 69 9.98 -11.33 8.19
N ARG A 70 9.68 -11.18 6.89
CA ARG A 70 9.67 -12.29 5.91
C ARG A 70 11.01 -12.48 5.18
N LYS A 71 12.06 -11.74 5.57
CA LYS A 71 13.43 -11.95 5.06
C LYS A 71 14.18 -13.00 5.86
#